data_AF-A0A510PRE7-F1
#
_entry.id   AF-A0A510PRE7-F1
#
_cell.length_a   1.000
_cell.length_b   1.000
_cell.length_c   1.000
_cell.angle_alpha   90.00
_cell.angle_beta   90.00
_cell.angle_gamma   90.00
#
_symmetry.space_group_name_H-M   'P 1'
#
loop_
_entity.id
_entity.type
_entity.pdbx_description
1 polymer ?
#
loop_
_entity_poly.entity_id
_entity_poly.type
_entity_poly.pdbx_seq_one_letter_code
_entity_poly.pdbx_strand_id
1 'polypeptide(L)' 'MLVSVEGVYRNGRVELTESPNNLPEGACVIVTFVSSNDINLASQGIDREQAKTLRASLARVC' A
#
# COMPACT_ATOMS: atom_id res chain seq x y z
N MET A 1 -8.67 20.27 -7.48
CA MET A 1 -8.40 18.91 -8.01
C MET A 1 -7.48 18.22 -7.01
N LEU A 2 -7.85 17.03 -6.55
CA LEU A 2 -7.01 16.23 -5.64
C LEU A 2 -6.24 15.22 -6.49
N VAL A 3 -4.94 15.11 -6.27
CA VAL A 3 -4.08 14.12 -6.91
C VAL A 3 -3.49 13.27 -5.79
N SER A 4 -3.70 11.97 -5.86
CA SER A 4 -3.12 11.00 -4.93
C SER A 4 -2.07 10.20 -5.65
N VAL A 5 -0.89 10.09 -5.04
CA VAL A 5 0.24 9.32 -5.56
C VAL A 5 0.68 8.36 -4.47
N GLU A 6 0.90 7.10 -4.85
CA GLU A 6 1.43 6.10 -3.92
C GLU A 6 2.93 6.27 -3.72
N GLY A 7 3.43 5.75 -2.61
CA GLY A 7 4.84 5.83 -2.28
C GLY A 7 5.24 4.78 -1.24
N VAL A 8 6.54 4.56 -1.11
CA VAL A 8 7.11 3.67 -0.12
C VAL A 8 7.81 4.49 0.95
N TYR A 9 7.54 4.19 2.22
CA TYR A 9 8.30 4.76 3.32
C TYR A 9 9.58 3.95 3.55
N ARG A 10 10.74 4.56 3.33
CA ARG A 10 12.06 3.94 3.48
C ARG A 10 13.04 4.94 4.09
N ASN A 11 13.80 4.51 5.10
CA ASN A 11 14.85 5.32 5.73
C ASN A 11 14.39 6.72 6.18
N GLY A 12 13.17 6.84 6.73
CA GLY A 12 12.65 8.14 7.18
C GLY A 12 12.11 9.03 6.06
N ARG A 13 12.02 8.54 4.83
CA ARG A 13 11.58 9.30 3.64
C ARG A 13 10.43 8.60 2.95
N VAL A 14 9.53 9.41 2.38
CA VAL A 14 8.50 8.93 1.45
C VAL A 14 9.06 9.03 0.04
N GLU A 15 9.27 7.88 -0.60
CA GLU A 15 9.68 7.76 -1.99
C GLU A 15 8.42 7.57 -2.84
N LEU A 16 8.03 8.59 -3.61
CA LEU A 16 6.86 8.51 -4.49
C LEU A 16 7.13 7.56 -5.67
N THR A 17 6.13 6.76 -6.05
CA THR A 17 6.24 5.85 -7.20
C THR A 17 6.23 6.58 -8.53
N GLU A 18 5.56 7.74 -8.57
CA GLU A 18 5.55 8.65 -9.72
C GLU A 18 5.62 10.11 -9.26
N SER A 19 6.00 11.00 -10.18
CA SER A 19 5.95 12.44 -9.92
C SER A 19 4.57 12.98 -10.30
N PRO A 20 3.82 13.60 -9.37
CA PRO A 20 2.55 14.21 -9.71
C PRO A 20 2.78 15.38 -10.68
N ASN A 21 2.28 15.24 -11.90
CA ASN A 21 2.32 16.33 -12.88
C ASN A 21 1.20 17.33 -12.57
N ASN A 22 1.53 18.64 -12.58
CA ASN A 22 0.60 19.77 -12.39
C ASN A 22 0.19 20.11 -10.94
N LEU A 23 1.08 19.94 -9.96
CA LEU A 23 0.89 20.56 -8.64
C LEU A 23 1.48 21.98 -8.62
N PRO A 24 0.73 22.99 -8.13
CA PRO A 24 1.29 24.32 -7.94
C PRO A 24 2.37 24.29 -6.84
N GLU A 25 3.35 25.18 -6.96
CA GLU A 25 4.34 25.36 -5.91
C GLU A 25 3.67 25.72 -4.58
N GLY A 26 4.10 25.09 -3.50
CA GLY A 26 3.50 25.28 -2.17
C GLY A 26 2.16 24.57 -1.94
N ALA A 27 1.75 23.65 -2.82
CA ALA A 27 0.56 22.83 -2.60
C ALA A 27 0.60 22.10 -1.24
N CYS A 28 -0.54 22.08 -0.54
CA CYS A 28 -0.70 21.32 0.70
C CYS A 28 -0.60 19.82 0.42
N VAL A 29 0.19 19.10 1.21
CA VAL A 29 0.38 17.65 1.11
C VAL A 29 -0.13 16.96 2.36
N ILE A 30 -0.92 15.91 2.17
CA ILE A 30 -1.36 15.00 3.24
C ILE A 30 -0.60 13.69 3.06
N VAL A 31 0.10 13.26 4.11
CA VAL A 31 0.83 11.98 4.13
C VAL A 31 0.15 11.06 5.14
N THR A 32 -0.35 9.92 4.65
CA THR A 32 -0.99 8.89 5.48
C THR A 32 -0.14 7.62 5.44
N PHE A 33 0.35 7.20 6.61
CA PHE A 33 1.10 5.94 6.72
C PHE A 33 0.13 4.79 6.96
N VAL A 34 -0.06 3.98 5.92
CA VAL A 34 -0.81 2.74 6.05
C VAL A 34 0.15 1.69 6.60
N SER A 35 -0.02 1.30 7.86
CA SER A 35 0.63 0.09 8.35
C SER A 35 0.04 -1.08 7.57
N SER A 36 0.90 -1.96 7.04
CA SER A 36 0.44 -3.31 6.73
C SER A 36 -0.09 -3.86 8.05
N ASN A 37 -1.41 -3.87 8.22
CA ASN A 37 -2.01 -4.91 9.03
C ASN A 37 -1.65 -6.17 8.28
N ASP A 38 -0.46 -6.72 8.56
CA ASP A 38 -0.19 -8.13 8.31
C ASP A 38 -1.33 -8.82 9.00
N ILE A 39 -2.38 -9.13 8.23
CA ILE A 39 -3.51 -9.87 8.71
C ILE A 39 -2.86 -11.16 9.17
N ASN A 40 -2.79 -11.34 10.48
CA ASN A 40 -2.26 -12.56 11.03
C ASN A 40 -3.29 -13.64 10.68
N LEU A 41 -3.09 -14.25 9.51
CA LEU A 41 -3.98 -15.27 8.97
C LEU A 41 -4.13 -16.41 9.98
N ALA A 42 -3.07 -16.71 10.73
CA ALA A 42 -3.13 -17.69 11.81
C ALA A 42 -4.05 -17.26 12.97
N SER A 43 -4.10 -15.97 13.33
CA SER A 43 -5.07 -15.48 14.32
C SER A 43 -6.51 -15.44 13.79
N GLN A 44 -6.70 -15.62 12.49
CA GLN A 44 -7.99 -15.74 11.81
C GLN A 44 -8.34 -17.20 11.47
N GLY A 45 -7.58 -18.17 12.01
CA GLY A 45 -7.81 -19.60 11.78
C GLY A 45 -7.38 -20.10 10.40
N ILE A 46 -6.68 -19.27 9.62
CA ILE A 46 -6.21 -19.61 8.28
C ILE A 46 -4.80 -20.17 8.39
N ASP A 47 -4.67 -21.48 8.15
CA ASP A 47 -3.38 -22.16 8.15
C ASP A 47 -2.54 -21.80 6.91
N ARG A 48 -1.29 -22.30 6.85
CA ARG A 48 -0.36 -21.98 5.76
C ARG A 48 -0.83 -22.47 4.39
N GLU A 49 -1.54 -23.59 4.31
CA GLU A 49 -2.02 -24.15 3.04
C GLU A 49 -3.24 -23.36 2.53
N GLN A 50 -4.13 -22.98 3.45
CA GLN A 50 -5.25 -22.09 3.15
C GLN A 50 -4.76 -20.69 2.75
N ALA A 51 -3.74 -20.15 3.43
CA ALA A 51 -3.13 -18.87 3.09
C ALA A 51 -2.44 -18.90 1.71
N LYS A 52 -1.82 -20.02 1.34
CA LYS A 52 -1.22 -20.21 0.01
C LYS A 52 -2.30 -20.22 -1.08
N THR A 53 -3.41 -20.92 -0.82
CA THR A 53 -4.57 -20.99 -1.72
C THR A 53 -5.21 -19.61 -1.90
N LEU A 54 -5.40 -18.87 -0.81
CA LEU A 54 -5.95 -17.51 -0.83
C LEU A 54 -5.05 -16.53 -1.59
N ARG A 55 -3.73 -16.58 -1.39
CA ARG A 55 -2.78 -15.76 -2.16
C ARG A 55 -2.82 -16.09 -3.65
N ALA A 56 -2.90 -17.38 -3.99
CA ALA A 56 -2.98 -17.82 -5.38
C ALA A 56 -4.30 -17.40 -6.05
N SER A 57 -5.42 -17.37 -5.33
CA SER A 57 -6.70 -16.89 -5.85
C SER A 57 -6.75 -15.38 -6.02
N LEU A 58 -6.17 -14.62 -5.07
CA LEU A 58 -6.11 -13.16 -5.14
C LEU A 58 -5.17 -12.68 -6.24
N ALA A 59 -4.04 -13.36 -6.46
CA ALA A 59 -3.11 -13.05 -7.55
C ALA A 59 -3.67 -13.33 -8.97
N ARG A 60 -4.81 -14.04 -9.07
CA ARG A 60 -5.51 -14.27 -10.34
C ARG A 60 -6.50 -13.17 -10.71
N VAL A 61 -6.80 -12.25 -9.79
CA VAL A 61 -7.67 -11.11 -10.07
C VAL A 61 -6.79 -9.96 -10.54
N CYS A 62 -6.44 -9.97 -11.83
CA CYS A 62 -5.88 -8.85 -12.59
C CYS A 62 -6.71 -8.68 -13.87
#